data_AF-A0A3L7RTG4-F1
#
_entry.id   AF-A0A3L7RTG4-F1
#
_cell.length_a   1.000
_cell.length_b   1.000
_cell.length_c   1.000
_cell.angle_alpha   90.00
_cell.angle_beta   90.00
_cell.angle_gamma   90.00
#
_symmetry.space_group_name_H-M   'P 1'
#
loop_
_entity.id
_entity.type
_entity.pdbx_description
1 polymer ?
#
loop_
_entity_poly.entity_id
_entity_poly.type
_entity_poly.pdbx_seq_one_letter_code
_entity_poly.pdbx_strand_id
1 'polypeptide(L)' 'MTTIEEILAAVRTLPAEERSRLIPLLWDELTDEDRVVLSPDWNSEIQRRSEMIESGLMETEEWQSVRKRDRRAAGLSE' A
#
# COMPACT_ATOMS: atom_id res chain seq x y z
N MET A 1 16.83 -2.88 -23.01
CA MET A 1 16.53 -3.07 -21.57
C MET A 1 16.20 -1.70 -21.03
N THR A 2 15.00 -1.54 -20.47
CA THR A 2 14.61 -0.28 -19.83
C THR A 2 15.17 -0.25 -18.41
N THR A 3 15.78 0.85 -17.99
CA THR A 3 16.30 0.99 -16.62
C THR A 3 15.19 1.39 -15.64
N ILE A 4 15.43 1.21 -14.33
CA ILE A 4 14.49 1.66 -13.30
C ILE A 4 14.27 3.19 -13.39
N GLU A 5 15.30 3.94 -13.73
CA GLU A 5 15.22 5.39 -13.91
C GLU A 5 14.33 5.78 -15.09
N GLU A 6 14.39 5.03 -16.20
CA GLU A 6 13.53 5.23 -17.36
C GLU A 6 12.07 4.89 -17.06
N ILE A 7 11.82 3.82 -16.29
CA ILE A 7 10.48 3.47 -15.81
C ILE A 7 9.95 4.58 -14.89
N LEU A 8 10.77 5.06 -13.95
CA LEU A 8 10.37 6.11 -13.02
C LEU A 8 10.10 7.44 -13.75
N ALA A 9 10.87 7.75 -14.79
CA ALA A 9 10.62 8.90 -15.65
C ALA A 9 9.25 8.79 -16.34
N ALA A 10 8.91 7.61 -16.89
CA ALA A 10 7.60 7.36 -17.50
C ALA A 10 6.45 7.43 -16.47
N VAL A 11 6.61 6.84 -15.28
CA VAL A 11 5.60 6.90 -14.20
C VAL A 11 5.33 8.35 -13.76
N ARG A 12 6.35 9.23 -13.79
CA ARG A 12 6.22 10.64 -13.44
C ARG A 12 5.43 11.46 -14.47
N THR A 13 5.35 11.03 -15.73
CA THR A 13 4.54 11.73 -16.74
C THR A 13 3.07 11.36 -16.69
N LEU A 14 2.71 10.27 -15.99
CA LEU A 14 1.32 9.85 -15.83
C LEU A 14 0.50 10.85 -14.99
N PRO A 15 -0.81 11.00 -15.29
CA PRO A 15 -1.75 11.66 -14.40
C PRO A 15 -1.68 11.10 -12.99
N ALA A 16 -1.95 11.94 -11.98
CA ALA A 16 -1.84 11.54 -10.58
C ALA A 16 -2.71 10.31 -10.25
N GLU A 17 -3.90 10.21 -10.84
CA GLU A 17 -4.77 9.06 -10.67
C GLU A 17 -4.16 7.76 -11.22
N GLU A 18 -3.62 7.78 -12.44
CA GLU A 18 -2.99 6.62 -13.05
C GLU A 18 -1.75 6.19 -12.25
N ARG A 19 -0.94 7.15 -11.81
CA ARG A 19 0.20 6.88 -10.94
C ARG A 19 -0.21 6.23 -9.62
N SER A 20 -1.30 6.69 -8.99
CA SER A 20 -1.83 6.07 -7.77
C SER A 20 -2.41 4.67 -8.00
N ARG A 21 -2.92 4.37 -9.21
CA ARG A 21 -3.41 3.04 -9.57
C ARG A 21 -2.28 2.03 -9.79
N LEU A 22 -1.08 2.48 -10.17
CA LEU A 22 0.07 1.59 -10.36
C LEU A 22 0.57 0.95 -9.06
N ILE A 23 0.48 1.65 -7.92
CA ILE A 23 1.00 1.14 -6.63
C ILE A 23 0.41 -0.23 -6.26
N PRO A 24 -0.93 -0.41 -6.18
CA PRO A 24 -1.49 -1.73 -5.87
C PRO A 24 -1.22 -2.76 -6.96
N LEU A 25 -1.20 -2.37 -8.24
CA LEU A 25 -0.90 -3.30 -9.34
C LEU A 25 0.52 -3.87 -9.22
N LEU A 26 1.51 -3.02 -8.93
CA LEU A 26 2.89 -3.47 -8.72
C LEU A 26 3.04 -4.32 -7.46
N TRP A 27 2.24 -4.03 -6.42
CA TRP A 27 2.23 -4.79 -5.19
C TRP A 27 1.69 -6.22 -5.38
N ASP A 28 0.63 -6.37 -6.18
CA ASP A 28 -0.01 -7.67 -6.43
C ASP A 28 0.87 -8.62 -7.28
N GLU A 29 1.88 -8.09 -7.98
CA GLU A 29 2.82 -8.88 -8.80
C GLU A 29 4.01 -9.44 -7.99
N LEU A 30 4.19 -9.02 -6.73
CA LEU A 30 5.30 -9.51 -5.89
C LEU A 30 5.06 -10.96 -5.46
N THR A 31 6.02 -11.85 -5.73
CA THR A 31 5.97 -13.23 -5.23
C THR A 31 6.38 -13.31 -3.76
N ASP A 32 6.19 -14.47 -3.12
CA ASP A 32 6.68 -14.69 -1.76
C ASP A 32 8.21 -14.56 -1.66
N GLU A 33 8.94 -14.78 -2.76
CA GLU A 33 10.39 -14.62 -2.81
C GLU A 33 10.82 -13.14 -2.89
N ASP A 34 9.95 -12.27 -3.42
CA ASP A 34 10.18 -10.83 -3.49
C ASP A 34 9.87 -10.12 -2.15
N ARG A 35 9.24 -10.83 -1.21
CA ARG A 35 8.86 -10.25 0.09
C ARG A 35 10.09 -10.04 0.97
N VAL A 36 10.25 -8.80 1.41
CA VAL A 36 11.32 -8.41 2.33
C VAL A 36 11.07 -9.05 3.70
N VAL A 37 12.11 -9.62 4.30
CA VAL A 37 12.09 -10.04 5.69
C VAL A 37 11.92 -8.80 6.57
N LEU A 38 10.78 -8.68 7.22
CA LEU A 38 10.51 -7.58 8.14
C LEU A 38 11.44 -7.67 9.35
N SER A 39 11.86 -6.51 9.85
CA SER A 39 12.64 -6.43 11.09
C SER A 39 11.85 -7.04 12.25
N PRO A 40 12.53 -7.58 13.30
CA PRO A 40 11.86 -8.10 14.49
C PRO A 40 10.87 -7.14 15.14
N ASP A 41 11.17 -5.84 15.14
CA ASP A 41 10.29 -4.80 15.70
C ASP A 41 8.97 -4.71 14.94
N TRP A 42 9.03 -4.72 13.61
CA TRP A 42 7.85 -4.75 12.75
C TRP A 42 7.03 -6.03 12.92
N ASN A 43 7.67 -7.19 13.03
CA ASN A 43 6.96 -8.45 13.30
C ASN A 43 6.24 -8.40 14.66
N SER A 44 6.90 -7.84 15.68
CA SER A 44 6.30 -7.68 17.02
C SER A 44 5.10 -6.74 16.99
N GLU A 45 5.19 -5.64 16.23
CA GLU A 45 4.08 -4.70 16.08
C GLU A 45 2.91 -5.29 15.30
N ILE A 46 3.18 -6.06 14.24
CA ILE A 46 2.14 -6.78 13.49
C ILE A 46 1.41 -7.74 14.42
N GLN A 47 2.15 -8.57 15.16
CA GLN A 47 1.57 -9.52 16.10
C GLN A 47 0.70 -8.81 17.14
N ARG A 48 1.21 -7.75 17.76
CA ARG A 48 0.49 -6.95 18.76
C ARG A 48 -0.82 -6.39 18.21
N ARG A 49 -0.82 -5.86 16.97
CA ARG A 49 -2.03 -5.31 16.35
C ARG A 49 -3.03 -6.39 15.97
N SER A 50 -2.57 -7.51 15.43
CA SER A 50 -3.43 -8.66 15.12
C SER A 50 -4.15 -9.15 16.38
N GLU A 51 -3.43 -9.32 17.49
CA GLU A 51 -4.01 -9.73 18.78
C GLU A 51 -5.04 -8.71 19.29
N MET A 52 -4.78 -7.41 19.17
CA MET A 52 -5.74 -6.38 19.56
C MET A 52 -7.01 -6.40 18.71
N ILE A 53 -6.89 -6.68 17.41
CA ILE A 53 -8.05 -6.81 16.50
C ILE A 53 -8.84 -8.07 16.86
N GLU A 54 -8.17 -9.22 17.00
CA GLU A 54 -8.80 -10.51 17.31
C GLU A 54 -9.48 -10.53 18.68
N SER A 55 -8.90 -9.83 19.67
CA SER A 55 -9.48 -9.68 21.02
C SER A 55 -10.56 -8.60 21.13
N GLY A 56 -10.81 -7.84 20.06
CA GLY A 56 -11.77 -6.74 20.06
C GLY A 56 -11.32 -5.50 20.85
N LEU A 57 -10.03 -5.41 21.21
CA LEU A 57 -9.43 -4.25 21.86
C LEU A 57 -9.07 -3.12 20.88
N MET A 58 -9.18 -3.38 19.57
CA MET A 58 -8.98 -2.39 18.51
C MET A 58 -10.20 -2.33 17.59
N GLU A 59 -10.69 -1.13 17.37
CA GLU A 59 -11.70 -0.86 16.34
C GLU A 59 -11.05 -0.90 14.96
N THR A 60 -11.70 -1.59 14.03
CA THR A 60 -11.30 -1.65 12.62
C THR A 60 -12.30 -0.91 11.76
N GLU A 61 -11.84 -0.44 10.62
CA GLU A 61 -12.66 0.20 9.60
C GLU A 61 -12.49 -0.57 8.28
N GLU A 62 -13.58 -0.69 7.52
CA GLU A 62 -13.53 -1.26 6.18
C GLU A 62 -12.51 -0.53 5.30
N TRP A 63 -11.62 -1.29 4.64
CA TRP A 63 -10.55 -0.73 3.83
C TRP A 63 -11.06 0.24 2.74
N GLN A 64 -12.23 -0.05 2.17
CA GLN A 64 -12.84 0.82 1.15
C GLN A 64 -13.16 2.22 1.71
N SER A 65 -13.56 2.32 2.98
CA SER A 65 -13.85 3.60 3.63
C SER A 65 -12.57 4.40 3.88
N VAL A 66 -11.50 3.74 4.35
CA VAL A 66 -10.17 4.35 4.52
C VAL A 66 -9.64 4.84 3.17
N ARG A 67 -9.64 3.99 2.15
CA ARG A 67 -9.18 4.32 0.80
C ARG A 67 -9.95 5.49 0.19
N LYS A 68 -11.27 5.55 0.38
CA LYS A 68 -12.11 6.66 -0.09
C LYS A 68 -11.73 7.98 0.59
N ARG A 69 -11.50 7.94 1.90
CA ARG A 69 -11.06 9.12 2.68
C ARG A 69 -9.70 9.62 2.20
N ASP A 70 -8.75 8.72 1.98
CA ASP A 70 -7.40 9.09 1.51
C ASP A 70 -7.41 9.66 0.10
N ARG A 71 -8.17 9.05 -0.83
CA ARG A 71 -8.34 9.58 -2.19
C ARG A 71 -8.95 10.98 -2.20
N ARG A 72 -9.95 11.23 -1.34
CA ARG A 72 -10.56 12.55 -1.19
C ARG A 72 -9.54 13.57 -0.65
N ALA A 73 -8.78 13.21 0.38
CA ALA A 73 -7.74 14.09 0.94
C ALA A 73 -6.65 14.43 -0.08
N ALA A 74 -6.35 13.52 -1.00
CA ALA A 74 -5.40 13.72 -2.09
C ALA A 74 -5.97 14.48 -3.31
N GLY A 75 -7.25 14.87 -3.30
CA GLY A 75 -7.90 15.55 -4.44
C GLY A 75 -8.10 14.66 -5.66
N LEU A 76 -8.13 13.33 -5.48
CA LEU A 76 -8.26 12.32 -6.54
C LEU A 76 -9.71 11.80 -6.69
N SER A 77 -10.70 12.62 -6.35
CA SER A 77 -12.11 12.21 -6.38
C SER A 77 -12.74 12.43 -7.76
N GLU A 78 -13.35 11.38 -8.31
CA GLU A 78 -14.77 11.44 -8.71
C GLU A 78 -15.65 11.32 -7.45
#